data_AF-A0A2E9U549-F1
#
_entry.id   AF-A0A2E9U549-F1
#
_cell.length_a   1.000
_cell.length_b   1.000
_cell.length_c   1.000
_cell.angle_alpha   90.00
_cell.angle_beta   90.00
_cell.angle_gamma   90.00
#
_symmetry.space_group_name_H-M   'P 1'
#
loop_
_entity.id
_entity.type
_entity.pdbx_description
1 polymer ?
#
loop_
_entity_poly.entity_id
_entity_poly.type
_entity_poly.pdbx_seq_one_letter_code
_entity_poly.pdbx_strand_id
1 'polypeptide(L)'
;MEIISLEIKKIEIGRFFPKEDKVELNVSFNDGSDKEIFKVVDISDSENAAESILADLRKMEKSIHKPNGDKELVVDNFVNIVVKNEDNTIKEASEFIQKIKNKIDEIKSKNVAEGYLDIIRELKGLKIEF
;
A
#
# COMPACT_ATOMS: atom_id res chain seq x y z
N MET A 1 8.12 18.31 -18.66
CA MET A 1 8.27 16.97 -18.02
C MET A 1 8.49 17.15 -16.54
N GLU A 2 7.44 17.02 -15.74
CA GLU A 2 7.57 17.02 -14.27
C GLU A 2 7.89 15.59 -13.82
N ILE A 3 8.99 15.45 -13.08
CA ILE A 3 9.36 14.20 -12.42
C ILE A 3 8.96 14.35 -10.95
N ILE A 4 8.03 13.51 -10.52
CA ILE A 4 7.62 13.45 -9.12
C ILE A 4 8.35 12.26 -8.50
N SER A 5 9.19 12.54 -7.52
CA SER A 5 9.89 11.52 -6.76
C SER A 5 9.01 11.10 -5.59
N LEU A 6 8.55 9.85 -5.59
CA LEU A 6 7.74 9.28 -4.52
C LEU A 6 8.60 8.45 -3.59
N GLU A 7 8.55 8.75 -2.31
CA GLU A 7 9.23 8.02 -1.24
C GLU A 7 8.19 7.44 -0.29
N ILE A 8 8.06 6.13 -0.25
CA ILE A 8 7.21 5.47 0.75
C ILE A 8 7.92 5.58 2.09
N LYS A 9 7.23 6.05 3.12
CA LYS A 9 7.78 6.21 4.47
C LYS A 9 7.34 5.11 5.42
N LYS A 10 6.05 4.75 5.36
CA LYS A 10 5.45 3.83 6.31
C LYS A 10 4.26 3.11 5.70
N ILE A 11 4.13 1.82 6.00
CA ILE A 11 2.90 1.06 5.76
C ILE A 11 2.45 0.49 7.10
N GLU A 12 1.21 0.74 7.48
CA GLU A 12 0.60 0.21 8.72
C GLU A 12 -0.76 -0.43 8.43
N ILE A 13 -1.17 -1.34 9.31
CA ILE A 13 -2.48 -1.97 9.21
C ILE A 13 -3.53 -1.05 9.85
N GLY A 14 -4.49 -0.58 9.05
CA GLY A 14 -5.64 0.18 9.51
C GLY A 14 -6.75 -0.74 10.02
N ARG A 15 -7.32 -1.54 9.11
CA ARG A 15 -8.43 -2.47 9.38
C ARG A 15 -8.18 -3.83 8.76
N PHE A 16 -8.85 -4.83 9.31
CA PHE A 16 -8.73 -6.20 8.83
C PHE A 16 -10.10 -6.83 8.59
N PHE A 17 -10.23 -7.54 7.47
CA PHE A 17 -11.46 -8.18 7.00
C PHE A 17 -11.24 -9.70 6.84
N PRO A 18 -11.27 -10.49 7.93
CA PRO A 18 -10.94 -11.93 7.92
C PRO A 18 -11.87 -12.79 7.08
N LYS A 19 -13.14 -12.36 6.92
CA LYS A 19 -14.12 -13.07 6.11
C LYS A 19 -13.83 -12.97 4.61
N GLU A 20 -13.08 -11.95 4.21
CA GLU A 20 -12.78 -11.64 2.82
C GLU A 20 -11.29 -11.80 2.50
N ASP A 21 -10.47 -12.23 3.49
CA ASP A 21 -9.01 -12.29 3.37
C ASP A 21 -8.40 -10.97 2.85
N LYS A 22 -8.92 -9.85 3.35
CA LYS A 22 -8.47 -8.51 2.98
C LYS A 22 -7.94 -7.75 4.18
N VAL A 23 -6.99 -6.87 3.93
CA VAL A 23 -6.45 -5.93 4.91
C VAL A 23 -6.47 -4.52 4.33
N GLU A 24 -6.89 -3.55 5.12
CA GLU A 24 -6.74 -2.13 4.85
C GLU A 24 -5.37 -1.68 5.37
N LEU A 25 -4.55 -1.18 4.45
CA LEU A 25 -3.24 -0.63 4.72
C LEU A 25 -3.31 0.89 4.64
N ASN A 26 -2.72 1.56 5.63
CA ASN A 26 -2.45 2.99 5.56
C ASN A 26 -1.01 3.13 5.05
N VAL A 27 -0.85 3.76 3.90
CA VAL A 27 0.46 3.96 3.25
C VAL A 27 0.77 5.44 3.34
N SER A 28 1.77 5.79 4.15
CA SER A 28 2.32 7.13 4.25
C SER A 28 3.47 7.27 3.26
N PHE A 29 3.43 8.32 2.43
CA PHE A 29 4.45 8.59 1.41
C PHE A 29 4.71 10.09 1.29
N ASN A 30 5.84 10.42 0.68
CA ASN A 30 6.26 11.80 0.44
C ASN A 30 6.60 11.98 -1.04
N ASP A 31 5.97 12.98 -1.65
CA ASP A 31 6.17 13.36 -3.05
C ASP A 31 6.65 14.82 -3.19
N GLY A 32 7.12 15.42 -2.08
CA GLY A 32 7.26 16.86 -1.88
C GLY A 32 6.33 17.39 -0.79
N SER A 33 5.27 16.66 -0.46
CA SER A 33 4.42 16.86 0.72
C SER A 33 4.17 15.51 1.42
N ASP A 34 3.94 15.53 2.73
CA ASP A 34 3.58 14.31 3.47
C ASP A 34 2.11 13.97 3.22
N LYS A 35 1.88 12.80 2.61
CA LYS A 35 0.55 12.30 2.23
C LYS A 35 0.32 10.89 2.77
N GLU A 36 -0.95 10.51 2.82
CA GLU A 36 -1.38 9.18 3.24
C GLU A 36 -2.52 8.68 2.35
N ILE A 37 -2.50 7.39 2.02
CA ILE A 37 -3.65 6.71 1.42
C ILE A 37 -4.07 5.48 2.20
N PHE A 38 -5.36 5.20 2.10
CA PHE A 38 -5.97 3.97 2.58
C PHE A 38 -6.18 3.04 1.39
N LYS A 39 -5.60 1.84 1.46
CA LYS A 39 -5.74 0.85 0.39
C LYS A 39 -6.12 -0.50 0.98
N VAL A 40 -7.24 -1.04 0.51
CA VAL A 40 -7.63 -2.42 0.79
C VAL A 40 -6.91 -3.33 -0.19
N VAL A 41 -6.16 -4.30 0.33
CA VAL A 41 -5.45 -5.31 -0.45
C VAL A 41 -5.90 -6.72 -0.04
N ASP A 42 -5.85 -7.62 -1.01
CA ASP A 42 -6.03 -9.05 -0.77
C ASP A 42 -4.72 -9.63 -0.23
N ILE A 43 -4.79 -10.37 0.88
CA ILE A 43 -3.61 -10.98 1.51
C ILE A 43 -3.22 -12.31 0.86
N SER A 44 -4.05 -12.85 -0.04
CA SER A 44 -3.84 -14.14 -0.69
C SER A 44 -2.59 -14.12 -1.58
N ASP A 45 -2.34 -12.98 -2.21
CA ASP A 45 -1.26 -12.75 -3.18
C ASP A 45 -0.49 -11.48 -2.82
N SER A 46 0.60 -11.65 -2.06
CA SER A 46 1.36 -10.54 -1.48
C SER A 46 2.13 -9.72 -2.51
N GLU A 47 2.54 -10.34 -3.62
CA GLU A 47 3.33 -9.70 -4.67
C GLU A 47 2.44 -8.82 -5.53
N ASN A 48 1.31 -9.36 -6.02
CA ASN A 48 0.32 -8.56 -6.74
C ASN A 48 -0.27 -7.45 -5.86
N ALA A 49 -0.46 -7.70 -4.56
CA ALA A 49 -0.90 -6.68 -3.63
C ALA A 49 0.12 -5.54 -3.49
N ALA A 50 1.41 -5.83 -3.33
CA ALA A 50 2.47 -4.82 -3.25
C ALA A 50 2.56 -3.97 -4.54
N GLU A 51 2.53 -4.62 -5.70
CA GLU A 51 2.53 -3.91 -6.99
C GLU A 51 1.28 -3.05 -7.16
N SER A 52 0.11 -3.53 -6.72
CA SER A 52 -1.15 -2.80 -6.83
C SER A 52 -1.15 -1.50 -6.00
N ILE A 53 -0.47 -1.50 -4.84
CA ILE A 53 -0.31 -0.29 -4.00
C ILE A 53 0.45 0.78 -4.78
N LEU A 54 1.57 0.40 -5.39
CA LEU A 54 2.39 1.32 -6.19
C LEU A 54 1.68 1.79 -7.46
N ALA A 55 0.94 0.90 -8.13
CA ALA A 55 0.15 1.26 -9.29
C ALA A 55 -0.94 2.29 -8.95
N ASP A 56 -1.57 2.16 -7.78
CA ASP A 56 -2.59 3.11 -7.33
C ASP A 56 -2.01 4.43 -6.85
N LEU A 57 -0.87 4.41 -6.14
CA LEU A 57 -0.09 5.61 -5.86
C LEU A 57 0.25 6.36 -7.15
N ARG A 58 0.71 5.63 -8.18
CA ARG A 58 0.99 6.19 -9.50
C ARG A 58 -0.22 6.81 -10.18
N LYS A 59 -1.37 6.14 -10.14
CA LYS A 59 -2.61 6.67 -10.73
C LYS A 59 -3.12 7.90 -10.01
N MET A 60 -3.05 7.91 -8.68
CA MET A 60 -3.47 9.03 -7.86
C MET A 60 -2.59 10.24 -8.11
N GLU A 61 -1.27 10.09 -8.05
CA GLU A 61 -0.35 11.20 -8.27
C GLU A 61 -0.45 11.76 -9.70
N LYS A 62 -0.65 10.90 -10.71
CA LYS A 62 -0.98 11.35 -12.08
C LYS A 62 -2.30 12.10 -12.15
N SER A 63 -3.27 11.78 -11.32
CA SER A 63 -4.58 12.43 -11.33
C SER A 63 -4.56 13.77 -10.59
N ILE A 64 -3.75 13.90 -9.53
CA ILE A 64 -3.53 15.14 -8.78
C ILE A 64 -2.77 16.15 -9.65
N HIS A 65 -1.77 15.68 -10.39
CA HIS A 65 -0.90 16.52 -11.23
C HIS A 65 -1.38 16.62 -12.68
N LYS A 66 -2.62 16.24 -12.98
CA LYS A 66 -3.22 16.51 -14.29
C LYS A 66 -3.46 18.02 -14.41
N PRO A 67 -2.88 18.70 -15.42
CA PRO A 67 -3.15 20.11 -15.63
C PRO A 67 -4.62 20.28 -16.05
N ASN A 68 -5.39 21.03 -15.24
CA ASN A 68 -6.73 21.48 -15.61
C ASN A 68 -6.61 22.56 -16.70
N GLY A 69 -6.93 22.20 -17.94
CA GLY A 69 -7.36 23.14 -18.98
C GLY A 69 -6.32 23.55 -20.03
N ASP A 70 -6.67 23.27 -21.29
CA ASP A 70 -6.45 24.13 -22.46
C ASP A 70 -5.03 24.52 -22.89
N LYS A 71 -4.06 23.60 -22.87
CA LYS A 71 -2.86 23.77 -23.71
C LYS A 71 -2.56 22.53 -24.52
N GLU A 72 -2.79 22.68 -25.82
CA GLU A 72 -2.07 21.99 -26.89
C GLU A 72 -0.61 21.83 -26.48
N LEU A 73 -0.16 20.59 -26.28
CA LEU A 73 1.18 20.04 -26.54
C LEU A 73 1.24 18.69 -25.81
N VAL A 74 1.12 17.62 -26.58
CA VAL A 74 1.02 16.21 -26.15
C VAL A 74 2.21 15.75 -25.27
N VAL A 75 3.29 16.55 -25.19
CA VAL A 75 4.56 16.20 -24.53
C VAL A 75 4.66 16.73 -23.08
N ASP A 76 3.89 17.76 -22.71
CA ASP A 76 3.94 18.33 -21.34
C ASP A 76 3.00 17.65 -20.33
N ASN A 77 2.14 16.74 -20.79
CA ASN A 77 1.22 15.96 -19.94
C ASN A 77 1.86 14.70 -19.34
N PHE A 78 3.15 14.44 -19.58
CA PHE A 78 3.84 13.28 -19.03
C PHE A 78 4.42 13.59 -17.65
N VAL A 79 3.58 13.42 -16.62
CA VAL A 79 4.02 13.30 -15.23
C VAL A 79 4.65 11.91 -15.08
N ASN A 80 5.97 11.88 -14.89
CA ASN A 80 6.68 10.64 -14.61
C ASN A 80 6.84 10.47 -13.11
N ILE A 81 6.31 9.38 -12.57
CA ILE A 81 6.35 9.08 -11.13
C ILE A 81 7.46 8.06 -10.93
N VAL A 82 8.54 8.54 -10.34
CA VAL A 82 9.69 7.70 -9.99
C VAL A 82 9.58 7.37 -8.51
N VAL A 83 9.41 6.09 -8.21
CA VAL A 83 9.41 5.61 -6.82
C VAL A 83 10.87 5.35 -6.43
N LYS A 84 11.34 5.98 -5.36
CA LYS A 84 12.69 5.71 -4.86
C LYS A 84 12.76 4.26 -4.38
N ASN A 85 13.81 3.54 -4.79
CA ASN A 85 14.05 2.15 -4.40
C ASN A 85 12.86 1.21 -4.67
N GLU A 86 12.15 1.40 -5.78
CA GLU A 86 10.93 0.67 -6.14
C GLU A 86 11.03 -0.85 -5.92
N ASP A 87 12.08 -1.50 -6.42
CA ASP A 87 12.27 -2.95 -6.27
C ASP A 87 12.38 -3.38 -4.80
N ASN A 88 13.10 -2.60 -3.98
CA ASN A 88 13.24 -2.89 -2.56
C ASN A 88 11.92 -2.64 -1.82
N THR A 89 11.22 -1.57 -2.18
CA THR A 89 9.90 -1.24 -1.62
C THR A 89 8.86 -2.30 -1.93
N ILE A 90 8.82 -2.83 -3.16
CA ILE A 90 7.94 -3.95 -3.54
C ILE A 90 8.26 -5.17 -2.69
N LYS A 91 9.55 -5.50 -2.57
CA LYS A 91 10.00 -6.66 -1.82
C LYS A 91 9.61 -6.56 -0.34
N GLU A 92 9.93 -5.45 0.31
CA GLU A 92 9.61 -5.22 1.72
C GLU A 92 8.10 -5.15 1.98
N ALA A 93 7.32 -4.54 1.08
CA ALA A 93 5.86 -4.52 1.16
C ALA A 93 5.26 -5.93 0.98
N SER A 94 5.77 -6.73 0.04
CA SER A 94 5.35 -8.11 -0.17
C SER A 94 5.68 -8.99 1.04
N GLU A 95 6.89 -8.86 1.59
CA GLU A 95 7.29 -9.55 2.83
C GLU A 95 6.40 -9.15 4.01
N PHE A 96 6.02 -7.87 4.11
CA PHE A 96 5.09 -7.39 5.13
C PHE A 96 3.70 -8.00 4.97
N ILE A 97 3.13 -8.03 3.76
CA ILE A 97 1.82 -8.63 3.48
C ILE A 97 1.87 -10.15 3.73
N GLN A 98 2.97 -10.82 3.38
CA GLN A 98 3.16 -12.23 3.67
C GLN A 98 3.24 -12.50 5.18
N LYS A 99 3.89 -11.64 5.97
CA LYS A 99 3.89 -11.72 7.44
C LYS A 99 2.47 -11.58 8.00
N ILE A 100 1.66 -10.69 7.43
CA ILE A 100 0.25 -10.51 7.81
C ILE A 100 -0.53 -11.80 7.53
N LYS A 101 -0.41 -12.35 6.32
CA LYS A 101 -1.04 -13.62 5.92
C LYS A 101 -0.68 -14.75 6.88
N ASN A 102 0.62 -14.95 7.15
CA ASN A 102 1.09 -16.01 8.04
C ASN A 102 0.50 -15.88 9.45
N LYS A 103 0.43 -14.66 10.00
CA LYS A 103 -0.19 -14.41 11.31
C LYS A 103 -1.69 -14.73 11.30
N ILE A 104 -2.39 -14.37 10.23
CA ILE A 104 -3.83 -14.67 10.10
C ILE A 104 -4.06 -16.17 10.02
N ASP A 105 -3.27 -16.89 9.22
CA ASP A 105 -3.36 -18.33 9.10
C ASP A 105 -3.05 -19.04 10.42
N GLU A 106 -2.05 -18.56 11.17
CA GLU A 106 -1.73 -19.07 12.51
C GLU A 106 -2.93 -18.92 13.46
N ILE A 107 -3.57 -17.75 13.48
CA ILE A 107 -4.69 -17.51 14.39
C ILE A 107 -5.96 -18.24 13.93
N LYS A 108 -6.21 -18.34 12.62
CA LYS A 108 -7.30 -19.16 12.07
C LYS A 108 -7.12 -20.65 12.40
N SER A 109 -5.88 -21.13 12.48
CA SER A 109 -5.58 -22.53 12.83
C SER A 109 -5.79 -22.84 14.31
N LYS A 110 -5.79 -21.82 15.20
CA LYS A 110 -6.09 -21.99 16.61
C LYS A 110 -7.60 -22.21 16.76
N ASN A 111 -7.96 -23.41 17.18
CA ASN A 111 -9.33 -23.93 17.25
C ASN A 111 -10.15 -23.32 18.43
N VAL A 112 -10.03 -22.01 18.64
CA VAL A 112 -10.58 -21.26 19.78
C VAL A 112 -11.48 -20.14 19.26
N ALA A 113 -12.65 -19.97 19.89
CA ALA A 113 -13.68 -19.01 19.48
C ALA A 113 -13.26 -17.51 19.55
N GLU A 114 -12.05 -17.21 20.02
CA GLU A 114 -11.49 -15.85 20.17
C GLU A 114 -10.77 -15.31 18.92
N GLY A 115 -10.61 -16.14 17.88
CA GLY A 115 -9.76 -15.85 16.73
C GLY A 115 -9.94 -14.46 16.09
N TYR A 116 -11.16 -13.93 15.97
CA TYR A 116 -11.37 -12.60 15.35
C TYR A 116 -10.77 -11.44 16.19
N LEU A 117 -10.99 -11.46 17.51
CA LEU A 117 -10.50 -10.41 18.40
C LEU A 117 -8.98 -10.57 18.62
N ASP A 118 -8.50 -11.80 18.66
CA ASP A 118 -7.06 -12.08 18.70
C ASP A 118 -6.35 -11.62 17.42
N ILE A 119 -6.94 -11.85 16.24
CA ILE A 119 -6.40 -11.33 14.98
C ILE A 119 -6.33 -9.81 15.02
N ILE A 120 -7.40 -9.13 15.42
CA ILE A 120 -7.36 -7.66 15.53
C ILE A 120 -6.29 -7.22 16.52
N ARG A 121 -6.18 -7.87 17.69
CA ARG A 121 -5.20 -7.50 18.72
C ARG A 121 -3.76 -7.71 18.25
N GLU A 122 -3.47 -8.82 17.57
CA GLU A 122 -2.12 -9.17 17.13
C GLU A 122 -1.67 -8.45 15.86
N LEU A 123 -2.60 -8.09 14.98
CA LEU A 123 -2.31 -7.31 13.78
C LEU A 123 -2.24 -5.81 14.08
N LYS A 124 -2.96 -5.35 15.12
CA LYS A 124 -2.95 -3.94 15.51
C LYS A 124 -1.56 -3.54 16.00
N GLY A 125 -0.95 -2.59 15.30
CA GLY A 125 0.40 -2.11 15.58
C GLY A 125 1.49 -2.70 14.68
N LEU A 126 1.14 -3.63 13.77
CA LEU A 126 2.06 -4.00 12.70
C LEU A 126 2.21 -2.82 11.75
N LYS A 127 3.47 -2.39 11.62
CA LYS A 127 3.91 -1.37 10.68
C LYS A 127 5.28 -1.76 10.13
N ILE A 128 5.58 -1.25 8.96
CA ILE A 128 6.91 -1.25 8.37
C ILE A 128 7.27 0.18 7.99
N GLU A 129 8.52 0.56 8.25
CA GLU A 129 9.10 1.87 7.96
C GLU A 129 10.26 1.64 6.97
N PHE A 130 10.40 2.53 5.99
CA PHE A 130 11.34 2.44 4.88
C PHE A 130 12.43 3.51 4.97
#